data_AF-A0AAD7ZXD6-F1
#
_entry.id   AF-A0AAD7ZXD6-F1
#
_cell.length_a   1.000
_cell.length_b   1.000
_cell.length_c   1.000
_cell.angle_alpha   90.00
_cell.angle_beta   90.00
_cell.angle_gamma   90.00
#
_symmetry.space_group_name_H-M   'P 1'
#
loop_
_entity.id
_entity.type
_entity.pdbx_description
1 polymer ?
#
loop_
_entity_poly.entity_id
_entity_poly.type
_entity_poly.pdbx_seq_one_letter_code
_entity_poly.pdbx_strand_id
1 'polypeptide(L)'
;EMQQRWERREEEAKAEALDVRMKITELWDRLHVDYTHRETFLASTQGHSITVIKNLRKELKRCEDLKRSNMKLFVNEIRKELDDWWSRCMMTDEEKQSFLPYFSECYTEDLLELHELEVTKYRKFYSDNINIFQLAQERQELWDKMLELQQKASNSERLFHNRGGQLLLEEKERRRIQKELPKVEKKLSKFVAAYEEENGEPIKIYGEPVSDIIEKQWNEFNNRKENRKMVK
;
A
#
# COMPACT_ATOMS: atom_id res chain seq x y z
N GLU A 1 -57.48 26.54 -4.90
CA GLU A 1 -56.67 25.48 -4.26
C GLU A 1 -56.13 24.44 -5.25
N MET A 2 -56.98 23.74 -6.02
CA MET A 2 -56.51 22.73 -6.99
C MET A 2 -55.58 23.30 -8.08
N GLN A 3 -55.93 24.44 -8.70
CA GLN A 3 -55.12 25.08 -9.74
C GLN A 3 -53.71 25.48 -9.25
N GLN A 4 -53.64 26.14 -8.08
CA GLN A 4 -52.38 26.51 -7.44
C GLN A 4 -51.52 25.28 -7.08
N ARG A 5 -52.15 24.15 -6.74
CA ARG A 5 -51.44 22.89 -6.47
C ARG A 5 -50.87 22.25 -7.74
N TRP A 6 -51.57 22.37 -8.86
CA TRP A 6 -51.09 21.92 -10.17
C TRP A 6 -49.94 22.77 -10.68
N GLU A 7 -50.08 24.10 -10.64
CA GLU A 7 -49.02 25.05 -11.04
C GLU A 7 -47.74 24.83 -10.22
N ARG A 8 -47.86 24.64 -8.90
CA ARG A 8 -46.71 24.35 -8.05
C ARG A 8 -45.99 23.05 -8.45
N ARG A 9 -46.74 21.98 -8.72
CA ARG A 9 -46.16 20.70 -9.14
C ARG A 9 -45.49 20.77 -10.51
N GLU A 10 -46.06 21.55 -11.41
CA GLU A 10 -45.47 21.77 -12.73
C GLU A 10 -44.15 22.55 -12.62
N GLU A 11 -44.11 23.58 -11.77
CA GLU A 11 -42.91 24.35 -11.50
C GLU A 11 -41.81 23.51 -10.84
N GLU A 12 -42.17 22.70 -9.83
CA GLU A 12 -41.26 21.74 -9.19
C GLU A 12 -40.67 20.74 -10.20
N ALA A 13 -41.50 20.20 -11.09
CA ALA A 13 -41.06 19.26 -12.13
C ALA A 13 -40.13 19.91 -13.16
N LYS A 14 -40.38 21.17 -13.54
CA LYS A 14 -39.51 21.96 -14.43
C LYS A 14 -38.16 22.23 -13.78
N ALA A 15 -38.18 22.70 -12.53
CA ALA A 15 -36.97 22.98 -11.76
C ALA A 15 -36.11 21.72 -11.59
N GLU A 16 -36.73 20.58 -11.26
CA GLU A 16 -36.03 19.31 -11.14
C GLU A 16 -35.42 18.87 -12.47
N ALA A 17 -36.20 18.91 -13.57
CA ALA A 17 -35.70 18.52 -14.88
C ALA A 17 -34.50 19.39 -15.32
N LEU A 18 -34.49 20.68 -14.95
CA LEU A 18 -33.40 21.60 -15.24
C LEU A 18 -32.16 21.29 -14.39
N ASP A 19 -32.32 21.11 -13.07
CA ASP A 19 -31.22 20.76 -12.15
C ASP A 19 -30.54 19.45 -12.56
N VAL A 20 -31.33 18.40 -12.86
CA VAL A 20 -30.77 17.11 -13.26
C VAL A 20 -30.03 17.20 -14.60
N ARG A 21 -30.53 18.00 -15.56
CA ARG A 21 -29.80 18.24 -16.82
C ARG A 21 -28.48 18.94 -16.60
N MET A 22 -28.44 19.98 -15.77
CA MET A 22 -27.20 20.69 -15.46
C MET A 22 -26.15 19.73 -14.89
N LYS A 23 -26.54 18.88 -13.92
CA LYS A 23 -25.67 17.85 -13.34
C LYS A 23 -25.18 16.83 -14.37
N ILE A 24 -26.07 16.36 -15.25
CA ILE A 24 -25.69 15.42 -16.33
C ILE A 24 -24.69 16.07 -17.28
N THR A 25 -24.92 17.32 -17.69
CA THR A 25 -24.02 18.03 -18.61
C THR A 25 -22.62 18.17 -18.01
N GLU A 26 -22.50 18.58 -16.75
CA GLU A 26 -21.22 18.66 -16.04
C GLU A 26 -20.51 17.29 -15.97
N LEU A 27 -21.26 16.23 -15.67
CA LEU A 27 -20.70 14.87 -15.63
C LEU A 27 -20.27 14.39 -17.02
N TRP A 28 -21.04 14.68 -18.06
CA TRP A 28 -20.67 14.33 -19.43
C TRP A 28 -19.38 15.02 -19.86
N ASP A 29 -19.19 16.29 -19.51
CA ASP A 29 -17.95 17.03 -19.78
C ASP A 29 -16.75 16.36 -19.10
N ARG A 30 -16.86 16.01 -17.81
CA ARG A 30 -15.79 15.34 -17.06
C ARG A 30 -15.52 13.90 -17.53
N LEU A 31 -16.55 13.18 -17.96
CA LEU A 31 -16.46 11.80 -18.42
C LEU A 31 -16.17 11.69 -19.93
N HIS A 32 -16.02 12.83 -20.62
CA HIS A 32 -15.82 12.90 -22.08
C HIS A 32 -16.82 12.06 -22.88
N VAL A 33 -18.10 12.10 -22.50
CA VAL A 33 -19.16 11.36 -23.22
C VAL A 33 -19.35 11.91 -24.62
N ASP A 34 -19.47 11.02 -25.62
CA ASP A 34 -19.58 11.37 -27.04
C ASP A 34 -20.72 12.34 -27.34
N TYR A 35 -20.43 13.33 -28.19
CA TYR A 35 -21.39 14.36 -28.59
C TYR A 35 -22.69 13.78 -29.20
N THR A 36 -22.58 12.74 -30.02
CA THR A 36 -23.72 12.06 -30.66
C THR A 36 -24.68 11.43 -29.64
N HIS A 37 -24.13 10.87 -28.56
CA HIS A 37 -24.93 10.34 -27.46
C HIS A 37 -25.67 11.46 -26.73
N ARG A 38 -24.98 12.58 -26.44
CA ARG A 38 -25.57 13.75 -25.76
C ARG A 38 -26.74 14.32 -26.55
N GLU A 39 -26.57 14.54 -27.85
CA GLU A 39 -27.63 15.09 -28.70
C GLU A 39 -28.85 14.15 -28.77
N THR A 40 -28.63 12.86 -28.96
CA THR A 40 -29.71 11.86 -29.02
C THR A 40 -30.47 11.80 -27.69
N PHE A 41 -29.76 11.88 -26.58
CA PHE A 41 -30.37 11.88 -25.24
C PHE A 41 -31.16 13.17 -24.97
N LEU A 42 -30.62 14.34 -25.30
CA LEU A 42 -31.31 15.62 -25.12
C LEU A 42 -32.56 15.73 -26.02
N ALA A 43 -32.50 15.22 -27.25
CA ALA A 43 -33.63 15.18 -28.17
C ALA A 43 -34.77 14.27 -27.67
N SER A 44 -34.43 13.12 -27.07
CA SER A 44 -35.40 12.15 -26.55
C SER A 44 -35.96 12.50 -25.16
N THR A 45 -35.35 13.47 -24.47
CA THR A 45 -35.74 13.87 -23.12
C THR A 45 -36.30 15.29 -23.09
N GLN A 46 -36.96 15.82 -24.12
CA GLN A 46 -37.51 17.18 -24.08
C GLN A 46 -38.67 17.34 -23.07
N GLY A 47 -38.76 18.50 -22.41
CA GLY A 47 -39.81 18.82 -21.44
C GLY A 47 -39.54 18.34 -20.02
N HIS A 48 -40.61 18.14 -19.24
CA HIS A 48 -40.58 17.83 -17.79
C HIS A 48 -41.66 16.82 -17.40
N SER A 49 -42.05 15.93 -18.33
CA SER A 49 -42.98 14.84 -18.00
C SER A 49 -42.34 13.87 -17.01
N ILE A 50 -43.17 13.13 -16.27
CA ILE A 50 -42.70 12.14 -15.28
C ILE A 50 -41.75 11.12 -15.93
N THR A 51 -42.04 10.69 -17.16
CA THR A 51 -41.18 9.79 -17.94
C THR A 51 -39.83 10.42 -18.26
N VAL A 52 -39.83 11.70 -18.65
CA VAL A 52 -38.60 12.46 -18.93
C VAL A 52 -37.75 12.59 -17.67
N ILE A 53 -38.34 13.01 -16.54
CA ILE A 53 -37.64 13.11 -15.25
C ILE A 53 -37.06 11.75 -14.84
N LYS A 54 -37.81 10.65 -15.02
CA LYS A 54 -37.31 9.29 -14.75
C LYS A 54 -36.10 8.94 -15.62
N ASN A 55 -36.12 9.29 -16.90
CA ASN A 55 -35.01 9.05 -17.82
C ASN A 55 -33.80 9.92 -17.47
N LEU A 56 -34.00 11.20 -17.12
CA LEU A 56 -32.96 12.10 -16.63
C LEU A 56 -32.30 11.52 -15.36
N ARG A 57 -33.09 11.13 -14.34
CA ARG A 57 -32.55 10.50 -13.12
C ARG A 57 -31.76 9.22 -13.41
N LYS A 58 -32.22 8.40 -14.37
CA LYS A 58 -31.53 7.17 -14.77
C LYS A 58 -30.18 7.47 -15.40
N GLU A 59 -30.11 8.50 -16.25
CA GLU A 59 -28.86 8.91 -16.89
C GLU A 59 -27.90 9.57 -15.92
N LEU A 60 -28.41 10.41 -15.01
CA LEU A 60 -27.61 10.97 -13.91
C LEU A 60 -26.97 9.85 -13.10
N LYS A 61 -27.77 8.86 -12.68
CA LYS A 61 -27.27 7.68 -11.96
C LYS A 61 -26.22 6.91 -12.77
N ARG A 62 -26.44 6.70 -14.07
CA ARG A 62 -25.47 6.03 -14.96
C ARG A 62 -24.13 6.77 -14.98
N CYS A 63 -24.15 8.10 -15.07
CA CYS A 63 -22.96 8.93 -15.08
C CYS A 63 -22.25 8.93 -13.72
N GLU A 64 -22.99 9.01 -12.61
CA GLU A 64 -22.43 8.90 -11.25
C GLU A 64 -21.79 7.53 -11.00
N ASP A 65 -22.44 6.44 -11.43
CA ASP A 65 -21.92 5.08 -11.34
C ASP A 65 -20.64 4.93 -12.18
N LEU A 66 -20.59 5.53 -13.38
CA LEU A 66 -19.38 5.53 -14.23
C LEU A 66 -18.24 6.33 -13.58
N LYS A 67 -18.52 7.53 -13.04
CA LYS A 67 -17.54 8.33 -12.29
C LYS A 67 -16.97 7.53 -11.11
N ARG A 68 -17.84 6.92 -10.31
CA ARG A 68 -17.44 6.08 -9.15
C ARG A 68 -16.62 4.87 -9.59
N SER A 69 -17.00 4.21 -10.69
CA SER A 69 -16.27 3.07 -11.23
C SER A 69 -14.87 3.47 -11.70
N ASN A 70 -14.74 4.59 -12.41
CA ASN A 70 -13.45 5.10 -12.84
C ASN A 70 -12.57 5.46 -11.64
N MET A 71 -13.14 6.18 -10.66
CA MET A 71 -12.43 6.53 -9.42
C MET A 71 -11.96 5.29 -8.66
N LYS A 72 -12.81 4.25 -8.59
CA LYS A 72 -12.45 2.97 -7.97
C LYS A 72 -11.24 2.32 -8.63
N LEU A 73 -11.13 2.37 -9.95
CA LEU A 73 -9.96 1.84 -10.64
C LEU A 73 -8.69 2.59 -10.22
N PHE A 74 -8.71 3.93 -10.26
CA PHE A 74 -7.56 4.74 -9.85
C PHE A 74 -7.17 4.50 -8.39
N VAL A 75 -8.12 4.58 -7.46
CA VAL A 75 -7.86 4.33 -6.04
C VAL A 75 -7.26 2.94 -5.81
N ASN A 76 -7.76 1.91 -6.51
CA ASN A 76 -7.22 0.56 -6.36
C ASN A 76 -5.81 0.41 -6.95
N GLU A 77 -5.47 1.10 -8.05
CA GLU A 77 -4.10 1.11 -8.56
C GLU A 77 -3.15 1.81 -7.58
N ILE A 78 -3.57 2.94 -7.00
CA ILE A 78 -2.75 3.64 -5.99
C ILE A 78 -2.62 2.80 -4.70
N ARG A 79 -3.66 2.07 -4.28
CA ARG A 79 -3.55 1.13 -3.15
C ARG A 79 -2.52 0.04 -3.39
N LYS A 80 -2.47 -0.55 -4.59
CA LYS A 80 -1.41 -1.51 -4.94
C LYS A 80 -0.02 -0.87 -4.90
N GLU A 81 0.12 0.36 -5.40
CA GLU A 81 1.38 1.10 -5.30
C GLU A 81 1.75 1.35 -3.84
N LEU A 82 0.79 1.76 -3.02
CA LEU A 82 0.97 2.00 -1.59
C LEU A 82 1.37 0.71 -0.85
N ASP A 83 0.78 -0.43 -1.19
CA ASP A 83 1.15 -1.73 -0.65
C ASP A 83 2.60 -2.12 -1.01
N ASP A 84 3.06 -1.80 -2.23
CA ASP A 84 4.46 -2.00 -2.64
C ASP A 84 5.39 -1.09 -1.82
N TRP A 85 5.04 0.18 -1.63
CA TRP A 85 5.83 1.10 -0.79
C TRP A 85 5.86 0.71 0.67
N TRP A 86 4.73 0.29 1.25
CA TRP A 86 4.66 -0.24 2.62
C TRP A 86 5.50 -1.49 2.78
N SER A 87 5.51 -2.38 1.79
CA SER A 87 6.34 -3.57 1.78
C SER A 87 7.84 -3.22 1.73
N ARG A 88 8.23 -2.25 0.90
CA ARG A 88 9.61 -1.74 0.82
C ARG A 88 10.07 -1.05 2.10
N CYS A 89 9.17 -0.36 2.78
CA CYS A 89 9.42 0.27 4.08
C CYS A 89 9.31 -0.73 5.25
N MET A 90 9.02 -2.02 4.97
CA MET A 90 8.90 -3.09 5.96
C MET A 90 7.90 -2.78 7.08
N MET A 91 6.77 -2.15 6.73
CA MET A 91 5.72 -1.81 7.70
C MET A 91 4.93 -3.02 8.16
N THR A 92 4.45 -3.00 9.41
CA THR A 92 3.53 -4.03 9.91
C THR A 92 2.10 -3.79 9.45
N ASP A 93 1.28 -4.83 9.53
CA ASP A 93 -0.14 -4.71 9.22
C ASP A 93 -0.87 -3.82 10.23
N GLU A 94 -0.43 -3.73 11.49
CA GLU A 94 -0.99 -2.77 12.46
C GLU A 94 -0.71 -1.32 12.05
N GLU A 95 0.50 -1.03 11.56
CA GLU A 95 0.86 0.31 11.10
C GLU A 95 0.07 0.69 9.84
N LYS A 96 -0.11 -0.25 8.91
CA LYS A 96 -0.97 -0.05 7.72
C LYS A 96 -2.42 0.23 8.11
N GLN A 97 -2.93 -0.43 9.15
CA GLN A 97 -4.29 -0.22 9.66
C GLN A 97 -4.52 1.19 10.21
N SER A 98 -3.46 1.92 10.58
CA SER A 98 -3.59 3.32 11.01
C SER A 98 -4.06 4.25 9.89
N PHE A 99 -3.81 3.90 8.62
CA PHE A 99 -4.29 4.67 7.47
C PHE A 99 -5.72 4.26 7.10
N LEU A 100 -6.69 4.74 7.90
CA LEU A 100 -8.13 4.48 7.71
C LEU A 100 -8.67 4.70 6.29
N PRO A 101 -8.21 5.72 5.51
CA PRO A 101 -8.67 5.90 4.12
C PRO A 101 -8.45 4.68 3.21
N TYR A 102 -7.47 3.82 3.52
CA TYR A 102 -7.21 2.59 2.78
C TYR A 102 -8.42 1.65 2.73
N PHE A 103 -9.24 1.62 3.80
CA PHE A 103 -10.39 0.71 3.90
C PHE A 103 -11.71 1.34 3.42
N SER A 104 -11.68 2.59 2.97
CA SER A 104 -12.89 3.28 2.51
C SER A 104 -13.40 2.71 1.18
N GLU A 105 -14.69 2.42 1.10
CA GLU A 105 -15.38 2.09 -0.17
C GLU A 105 -16.04 3.33 -0.81
N CYS A 106 -15.87 4.51 -0.21
CA CYS A 106 -16.38 5.77 -0.73
C CYS A 106 -15.39 6.39 -1.73
N TYR A 107 -15.41 5.91 -2.96
CA TYR A 107 -14.54 6.40 -4.04
C TYR A 107 -14.88 7.84 -4.47
N THR A 108 -14.20 8.80 -3.88
CA THR A 108 -14.28 10.25 -4.18
C THR A 108 -12.92 10.77 -4.67
N GLU A 109 -12.91 11.98 -5.24
CA GLU A 109 -11.67 12.68 -5.61
C GLU A 109 -10.79 12.93 -4.37
N ASP A 110 -11.37 13.37 -3.26
CA ASP A 110 -10.66 13.54 -1.97
C ASP A 110 -10.01 12.24 -1.49
N LEU A 111 -10.68 11.09 -1.68
CA LEU A 111 -10.10 9.80 -1.32
C LEU A 111 -8.86 9.50 -2.15
N LEU A 112 -8.91 9.78 -3.45
CA LEU A 112 -7.77 9.59 -4.35
C LEU A 112 -6.59 10.47 -3.92
N GLU A 113 -6.84 11.76 -3.67
CA GLU A 113 -5.81 12.71 -3.22
C GLU A 113 -5.15 12.27 -1.92
N LEU A 114 -5.93 11.78 -0.94
CA LEU A 114 -5.38 11.22 0.29
C LEU A 114 -4.42 10.04 0.04
N HIS A 115 -4.73 9.17 -0.92
CA HIS A 115 -3.85 8.05 -1.26
C HIS A 115 -2.59 8.54 -2.01
N GLU A 116 -2.71 9.51 -2.92
CA GLU A 116 -1.56 10.11 -3.63
C GLU A 116 -0.58 10.80 -2.67
N LEU A 117 -1.11 11.53 -1.67
CA LEU A 117 -0.31 12.14 -0.62
C LEU A 117 0.42 11.10 0.22
N GLU A 118 -0.27 10.02 0.61
CA GLU A 118 0.35 8.96 1.41
C GLU A 118 1.44 8.21 0.61
N VAL A 119 1.21 7.94 -0.67
CA VAL A 119 2.25 7.39 -1.57
C VAL A 119 3.44 8.32 -1.67
N THR A 120 3.22 9.62 -1.84
CA THR A 120 4.30 10.62 -1.94
C THR A 120 5.12 10.67 -0.65
N LYS A 121 4.46 10.61 0.51
CA LYS A 121 5.09 10.53 1.82
C LYS A 121 5.99 9.30 1.93
N TYR A 122 5.50 8.10 1.62
CA TYR A 122 6.32 6.88 1.71
C TYR A 122 7.41 6.82 0.66
N ARG A 123 7.17 7.31 -0.55
CA ARG A 123 8.20 7.42 -1.58
C ARG A 123 9.35 8.30 -1.13
N LYS A 124 9.04 9.45 -0.52
CA LYS A 124 10.06 10.35 0.05
C LYS A 124 10.78 9.69 1.22
N PHE A 125 10.04 9.13 2.18
CA PHE A 125 10.60 8.43 3.33
C PHE A 125 11.55 7.29 2.93
N TYR A 126 11.17 6.48 1.93
CA TYR A 126 12.01 5.43 1.39
C TYR A 126 13.25 5.99 0.68
N SER A 127 13.10 7.05 -0.12
CA SER A 127 14.21 7.69 -0.83
C SER A 127 15.25 8.24 0.14
N ASP A 128 14.81 8.94 1.19
CA ASP A 128 15.68 9.56 2.18
C ASP A 128 16.42 8.49 3.02
N ASN A 129 15.79 7.32 3.23
CA ASN A 129 16.30 6.25 4.09
C ASN A 129 16.71 4.98 3.33
N ILE A 130 16.92 5.06 2.01
CA ILE A 130 17.15 3.90 1.15
C ILE A 130 18.31 3.03 1.62
N ASN A 131 19.38 3.67 2.12
CA ASN A 131 20.56 2.98 2.63
C ASN A 131 20.24 2.12 3.87
N ILE A 132 19.34 2.59 4.74
CA ILE A 132 18.93 1.85 5.94
C ILE A 132 18.15 0.61 5.52
N PHE A 133 17.15 0.76 4.64
CA PHE A 133 16.34 -0.36 4.17
C PHE A 133 17.16 -1.41 3.42
N GLN A 134 18.08 -0.99 2.54
CA GLN A 134 18.95 -1.91 1.81
C GLN A 134 19.90 -2.67 2.75
N LEU A 135 20.52 -1.98 3.72
CA LEU A 135 21.40 -2.62 4.70
C LEU A 135 20.64 -3.55 5.64
N ALA A 136 19.41 -3.18 6.03
CA ALA A 136 18.53 -4.02 6.84
C ALA A 136 18.16 -5.31 6.10
N GLN A 137 17.80 -5.20 4.81
CA GLN A 137 17.53 -6.36 3.96
C GLN A 137 18.78 -7.24 3.79
N GLU A 138 19.93 -6.66 3.44
CA GLU A 138 21.20 -7.39 3.31
C GLU A 138 21.55 -8.13 4.61
N ARG A 139 21.38 -7.47 5.75
CA ARG A 139 21.61 -8.07 7.07
C ARG A 139 20.66 -9.23 7.33
N GLN A 140 19.38 -9.10 7.01
CA GLN A 140 18.40 -10.17 7.17
C GLN A 140 18.74 -11.39 6.29
N GLU A 141 19.12 -11.17 5.03
CA GLU A 141 19.56 -12.26 4.14
C GLU A 141 20.81 -12.98 4.65
N LEU A 142 21.80 -12.24 5.16
CA LEU A 142 23.01 -12.81 5.76
C LEU A 142 22.67 -13.61 7.03
N TRP A 143 21.74 -13.11 7.83
CA TRP A 143 21.26 -13.77 9.04
C TRP A 143 20.55 -15.10 8.73
N ASP A 144 19.63 -15.09 7.76
CA ASP A 144 18.88 -16.29 7.36
C ASP A 144 19.82 -17.36 6.79
N LYS A 145 20.79 -16.96 5.96
CA LYS A 145 21.86 -17.85 5.47
C LYS A 145 22.70 -18.42 6.61
N MET A 146 22.99 -17.63 7.64
CA MET A 146 23.71 -18.10 8.83
C MET A 146 22.91 -19.20 9.54
N LEU A 147 21.61 -19.01 9.75
CA LEU A 147 20.72 -19.98 10.39
C LEU A 147 20.61 -21.26 9.56
N GLU A 148 20.47 -21.13 8.24
CA GLU A 148 20.40 -22.27 7.32
C GLU A 148 21.68 -23.12 7.37
N LEU A 149 22.85 -22.49 7.33
CA LEU A 149 24.14 -23.19 7.44
C LEU A 149 24.28 -23.90 8.80
N GLN A 150 23.74 -23.34 9.88
CA GLN A 150 23.74 -24.01 11.18
C GLN A 150 22.79 -25.21 11.25
N GLN A 151 21.61 -25.09 10.64
CA GLN A 151 20.66 -26.20 10.55
C GLN A 151 21.26 -27.34 9.74
N LYS A 152 21.85 -27.03 8.57
CA LYS A 152 22.60 -27.99 7.76
C LYS A 152 23.73 -28.64 8.56
N ALA A 153 24.48 -27.87 9.35
CA ALA A 153 25.54 -28.40 10.20
C ALA A 153 25.07 -29.31 11.34
N SER A 154 23.77 -29.28 11.68
CA SER A 154 23.20 -30.14 12.71
C SER A 154 22.81 -31.53 12.18
N ASN A 155 22.75 -31.72 10.85
CA ASN A 155 22.39 -33.00 10.23
C ASN A 155 23.61 -33.91 10.04
N SER A 156 23.67 -35.02 10.79
CA SER A 156 24.79 -35.98 10.76
C SER A 156 24.94 -36.71 9.42
N GLU A 157 23.86 -36.86 8.65
CA GLU A 157 23.87 -37.50 7.33
C GLU A 157 24.67 -36.73 6.27
N ARG A 158 24.93 -35.43 6.49
CA ARG A 158 25.70 -34.58 5.57
C ARG A 158 27.16 -35.02 5.44
N LEU A 159 27.73 -35.60 6.50
CA LEU A 159 29.10 -36.09 6.52
C LEU A 159 29.31 -37.22 5.51
N PHE A 160 28.28 -38.04 5.30
CA PHE A 160 28.33 -39.20 4.40
C PHE A 160 28.04 -38.86 2.93
N HIS A 161 27.47 -37.68 2.65
CA HIS A 161 27.12 -37.21 1.30
C HIS A 161 28.05 -36.12 0.76
N ASN A 162 29.24 -35.93 1.34
CA ASN A 162 30.23 -34.93 0.93
C ASN A 162 30.93 -35.27 -0.40
N ARG A 163 30.19 -35.25 -1.50
CA ARG A 163 30.75 -35.30 -2.86
C ARG A 163 31.12 -33.88 -3.32
N GLY A 164 32.32 -33.71 -3.88
CA GLY A 164 32.70 -32.46 -4.56
C GLY A 164 33.10 -31.28 -3.66
N GLY A 165 33.45 -31.50 -2.39
CA GLY A 165 33.99 -30.43 -1.52
C GLY A 165 32.94 -29.45 -0.97
N GLN A 166 31.66 -29.84 -0.96
CA GLN A 166 30.55 -29.01 -0.47
C GLN A 166 30.77 -28.50 0.98
N LEU A 167 31.32 -29.34 1.87
CA LEU A 167 31.63 -28.91 3.25
C LEU A 167 32.65 -27.76 3.32
N LEU A 168 33.60 -27.71 2.38
CA LEU A 168 34.60 -26.65 2.33
C LEU A 168 34.00 -25.34 1.82
N LEU A 169 33.07 -25.42 0.87
CA LEU A 169 32.29 -24.28 0.39
C LEU A 169 31.39 -23.71 1.49
N GLU A 170 30.69 -24.58 2.23
CA GLU A 170 29.87 -24.18 3.38
C GLU A 170 30.69 -23.47 4.46
N GLU A 171 31.87 -24.00 4.82
CA GLU A 171 32.73 -23.38 5.84
C GLU A 171 33.34 -22.06 5.34
N LYS A 172 33.67 -21.95 4.04
CA LYS A 172 34.10 -20.69 3.43
C LYS A 172 33.00 -19.63 3.48
N GLU A 173 31.76 -20.01 3.16
CA GLU A 173 30.61 -19.11 3.22
C GLU A 173 30.29 -18.71 4.67
N ARG A 174 30.38 -19.64 5.62
CA ARG A 174 30.24 -19.35 7.05
C ARG A 174 31.24 -18.30 7.53
N ARG A 175 32.51 -18.45 7.16
CA ARG A 175 33.58 -17.49 7.50
C ARG A 175 33.35 -16.13 6.85
N ARG A 176 32.78 -16.10 5.64
CA ARG A 176 32.40 -14.86 4.97
C ARG A 176 31.26 -14.17 5.75
N ILE A 177 30.18 -14.89 6.04
CA ILE A 177 29.03 -14.34 6.79
C ILE A 177 29.46 -13.83 8.17
N GLN A 178 30.29 -14.58 8.91
CA GLN A 178 30.81 -14.12 10.21
C GLN A 178 31.64 -12.83 10.14
N LYS A 179 32.23 -12.50 8.99
CA LYS A 179 32.99 -11.26 8.79
C LYS A 179 32.14 -10.13 8.23
N GLU A 180 31.20 -10.43 7.35
CA GLU A 180 30.36 -9.43 6.68
C GLU A 180 29.20 -8.98 7.57
N LEU A 181 28.56 -9.90 8.30
CA LEU A 181 27.41 -9.58 9.15
C LEU A 181 27.72 -8.46 10.17
N PRO A 182 28.83 -8.50 10.96
CA PRO A 182 29.16 -7.40 11.87
C PRO A 182 29.52 -6.09 11.17
N LYS A 183 30.02 -6.14 9.93
CA LYS A 183 30.31 -4.93 9.14
C LYS A 183 29.03 -4.26 8.67
N VAL A 184 28.07 -5.05 8.18
CA VAL A 184 26.75 -4.59 7.77
C VAL A 184 26.02 -4.02 8.99
N GLU A 185 26.01 -4.73 10.13
CA GLU A 185 25.41 -4.23 11.38
C GLU A 185 26.05 -2.90 11.82
N LYS A 186 27.38 -2.78 11.81
CA LYS A 186 28.05 -1.52 12.18
C LYS A 186 27.72 -0.37 11.24
N LYS A 187 27.56 -0.63 9.93
CA LYS A 187 27.12 0.39 8.97
C LYS A 187 25.66 0.78 9.24
N LEU A 188 24.79 -0.21 9.42
CA LEU A 188 23.38 -0.02 9.70
C LEU A 188 23.18 0.81 10.97
N SER A 189 23.84 0.47 12.08
CA SER A 189 23.77 1.26 13.33
C SER A 189 24.20 2.71 13.16
N LYS A 190 25.18 3.00 12.28
CA LYS A 190 25.58 4.39 12.00
C LYS A 190 24.49 5.17 11.27
N PHE A 191 23.86 4.57 10.27
CA PHE A 191 22.78 5.24 9.54
C PHE A 191 21.53 5.39 10.40
N VAL A 192 21.21 4.39 11.23
CA VAL A 192 20.10 4.45 12.21
C VAL A 192 20.34 5.58 13.22
N ALA A 193 21.54 5.68 13.79
CA ALA A 193 21.87 6.75 14.73
C ALA A 193 21.79 8.14 14.10
N ALA A 194 22.26 8.29 12.85
CA ALA A 194 22.14 9.55 12.12
C ALA A 194 20.67 9.93 11.86
N TYR A 195 19.82 8.96 11.53
CA TYR A 195 18.38 9.17 11.35
C TYR A 195 17.70 9.60 12.66
N GLU A 196 18.04 8.96 13.77
CA GLU A 196 17.53 9.30 15.11
C GLU A 196 17.93 10.71 15.55
N GLU A 197 19.16 11.13 15.23
CA GLU A 197 19.65 12.47 15.54
C GLU A 197 18.92 13.55 14.72
N GLU A 198 18.60 13.27 13.44
CA GLU A 198 17.93 14.22 12.55
C GLU A 198 16.41 14.31 12.80
N ASN A 199 15.75 13.17 13.05
CA ASN A 199 14.29 13.09 13.14
C ASN A 199 13.75 13.02 14.57
N GLY A 200 14.62 12.77 15.56
CA GLY A 200 14.24 12.67 16.98
C GLY A 200 13.47 11.40 17.35
N GLU A 201 13.21 10.50 16.39
CA GLU A 201 12.55 9.22 16.59
C GLU A 201 13.34 8.06 15.95
N PRO A 202 13.33 6.86 16.56
CA PRO A 202 13.98 5.69 15.98
C PRO A 202 13.27 5.24 14.71
N ILE A 203 14.07 4.88 13.70
CA ILE A 203 13.51 4.22 12.51
C ILE A 203 13.04 2.83 12.91
N LYS A 204 11.76 2.57 12.65
CA LYS A 204 11.12 1.29 12.93
C LYS A 204 11.07 0.46 11.66
N ILE A 205 11.37 -0.82 11.81
CA ILE A 205 11.22 -1.84 10.78
C ILE A 205 10.39 -2.94 11.43
N TYR A 206 9.31 -3.40 10.79
CA TYR A 206 8.35 -4.33 11.40
C TYR A 206 7.84 -3.88 12.79
N GLY A 207 7.64 -2.56 12.97
CA GLY A 207 7.11 -1.98 14.22
C GLY A 207 8.08 -1.94 15.39
N GLU A 208 9.30 -2.49 15.25
CA GLU A 208 10.36 -2.48 16.26
C GLU A 208 11.55 -1.62 15.79
N PRO A 209 12.26 -0.92 16.70
CA PRO A 209 13.51 -0.25 16.36
C PRO A 209 14.54 -1.24 15.80
N VAL A 210 15.29 -0.82 14.78
CA VAL A 210 16.30 -1.68 14.13
C VAL A 210 17.37 -2.16 15.12
N SER A 211 17.75 -1.33 16.09
CA SER A 211 18.66 -1.70 17.18
C SER A 211 18.17 -2.93 17.95
N ASP A 212 16.89 -2.92 18.30
CA ASP A 212 16.26 -3.90 19.19
C ASP A 212 16.11 -5.24 18.47
N ILE A 213 15.77 -5.21 17.17
CA ILE A 213 15.72 -6.40 16.32
C ILE A 213 17.08 -7.10 16.28
N ILE A 214 18.16 -6.34 16.07
CA ILE A 214 19.52 -6.90 16.01
C ILE A 214 19.86 -7.56 17.35
N GLU A 215 19.62 -6.88 18.47
CA GLU A 215 19.91 -7.39 19.80
C GLU A 215 19.10 -8.65 20.13
N LYS A 216 17.78 -8.62 19.89
CA LYS A 216 16.86 -9.73 20.11
C LYS A 216 17.27 -10.97 19.33
N GLN A 217 17.60 -10.82 18.05
CA GLN A 217 18.04 -11.95 17.23
C GLN A 217 19.36 -12.58 17.73
N TRP A 218 20.34 -11.77 18.12
CA TRP A 218 21.59 -12.27 18.72
C TRP A 218 21.36 -12.97 20.06
N ASN A 219 20.51 -12.41 20.91
CA ASN A 219 20.15 -13.01 22.20
C ASN A 219 19.46 -14.36 22.02
N GLU A 220 18.48 -14.47 21.13
CA GLU A 220 17.82 -15.74 20.81
C GLU A 220 18.80 -16.78 20.26
N PHE A 221 19.71 -16.36 19.39
CA PHE A 221 20.72 -17.23 18.81
C PHE A 221 21.70 -17.78 19.87
N ASN A 222 22.18 -16.90 20.76
CA ASN A 222 23.07 -17.29 21.85
C ASN A 222 22.38 -18.23 22.83
N ASN A 223 21.13 -17.93 23.22
CA ASN A 223 20.33 -18.78 24.09
C ASN A 223 20.09 -20.18 23.48
N ARG A 224 19.77 -20.26 22.18
CA ARG A 224 19.62 -21.55 21.48
C ARG A 224 20.92 -22.35 21.48
N LYS A 225 22.07 -21.68 21.32
CA LYS A 225 23.39 -22.32 21.35
C LYS A 225 23.74 -22.83 22.74
N GLU A 226 23.42 -22.08 23.80
CA GLU A 226 23.63 -22.48 25.19
C GLU A 226 22.71 -23.63 25.60
N ASN A 227 21.43 -23.58 25.27
CA ASN A 227 20.49 -24.69 25.53
C ASN A 227 20.92 -25.98 24.84
N ARG A 228 21.41 -25.91 23.59
CA ARG A 228 21.97 -27.09 22.89
C ARG A 228 23.24 -27.65 23.54
N LYS A 229 23.98 -26.84 24.32
CA LYS A 229 25.13 -27.32 25.09
C LYS A 229 24.72 -27.97 26.41
N MET A 230 23.63 -27.49 27.04
CA MET A 230 23.14 -28.05 28.31
C MET A 230 22.33 -29.35 28.13
N VAL A 231 21.81 -29.61 26.92
CA VAL A 231 21.06 -30.83 26.59
C VAL A 231 21.97 -31.95 26.04
N LYS A 232 23.24 -31.66 25.76
CA LYS A 232 24.26 -32.65 25.36
C LYS A 232 25.05 -33.12 26.57
#